data_AF-A0AAP5IEF1-F1
#
_entry.id   AF-A0AAP5IEF1-F1
#
_cell.length_a   1.000
_cell.length_b   1.000
_cell.length_c   1.000
_cell.angle_alpha   90.00
_cell.angle_beta   90.00
_cell.angle_gamma   90.00
#
_symmetry.space_group_name_H-M   'P 1'
#
loop_
_entity.id
_entity.type
_entity.pdbx_description
1 polymer ?
#
loop_
_entity_poly.entity_id
_entity_poly.type
_entity_poly.pdbx_seq_one_letter_code
_entity_poly.pdbx_strand_id
1 'polypeptide(L)'
;MEAANIKLASVATDIMGVSGRAMLKAIIAGDKNPEEMAELAVGQMRSKQERLKQALVGRTQPHQRFILAQLLSQVESVEQVIKQFDSRIEEYCHPFNQAVELLDTIPGVAHQAALVIVCEVGIDMSRFKTPAHLAAWAGLAPGNARECL
;
A
#
# COMPACT_ATOMS: atom_id res chain seq x y z
N MET A 1 15.17 5.88 17.98
CA MET A 1 15.15 4.42 18.29
C MET A 1 16.51 3.89 18.77
N GLU A 2 17.48 4.73 19.19
CA GLU A 2 18.78 4.23 19.68
C GLU A 2 18.75 3.72 21.13
N ALA A 3 17.77 4.13 21.94
CA ALA A 3 17.71 3.77 23.36
C ALA A 3 17.22 2.33 23.65
N ALA A 4 16.59 1.64 22.69
CA ALA A 4 16.03 0.29 22.89
C ALA A 4 16.94 -0.83 22.35
N ASN A 5 17.99 -0.50 21.58
CA ASN A 5 18.90 -1.41 20.88
C ASN A 5 18.25 -2.43 19.91
N ILE A 6 16.97 -2.27 19.58
CA ILE A 6 16.28 -3.09 18.56
C ILE A 6 16.56 -2.50 17.17
N LYS A 7 17.13 -3.31 16.27
CA LYS A 7 17.55 -2.93 14.91
C LYS A 7 16.77 -3.66 13.82
N LEU A 8 15.48 -3.92 14.02
CA LEU A 8 14.64 -4.65 13.06
C LEU A 8 14.73 -4.08 11.64
N ALA A 9 14.79 -2.75 11.51
CA ALA A 9 14.94 -2.02 10.25
C ALA A 9 16.20 -2.35 9.44
N SER A 10 17.25 -2.88 10.07
CA SER A 10 18.50 -3.25 9.36
C SER A 10 18.45 -4.65 8.74
N VAL A 11 17.43 -5.45 9.09
CA VAL A 11 17.29 -6.85 8.63
C VAL A 11 16.05 -7.02 7.77
N ALA A 12 14.94 -6.38 8.17
CA ALA A 12 13.69 -6.39 7.43
C ALA A 12 13.79 -5.48 6.20
N THR A 13 13.48 -6.02 5.03
CA THR A 13 13.35 -5.23 3.79
C THR A 13 12.11 -4.34 3.84
N ASP A 14 11.06 -4.82 4.51
CA ASP A 14 9.83 -4.07 4.79
C ASP A 14 9.41 -4.35 6.24
N ILE A 15 9.42 -3.30 7.07
CA ILE A 15 9.04 -3.36 8.48
C ILE A 15 7.52 -3.36 8.64
N MET A 16 6.79 -2.78 7.67
CA MET A 16 5.34 -2.71 7.68
C MET A 16 4.68 -3.90 6.98
N GLY A 17 5.47 -4.83 6.45
CA GLY A 17 4.99 -6.12 5.95
C GLY A 17 4.53 -7.06 7.08
N VAL A 18 3.97 -8.21 6.71
CA VAL A 18 3.33 -9.17 7.64
C VAL A 18 4.25 -9.55 8.81
N SER A 19 5.48 -9.98 8.53
CA SER A 19 6.43 -10.36 9.58
C SER A 19 6.90 -9.18 10.43
N GLY A 20 7.18 -8.03 9.81
CA GLY A 20 7.62 -6.84 10.54
C GLY A 20 6.56 -6.35 11.51
N ARG A 21 5.28 -6.31 11.09
CA ARG A 21 4.14 -5.98 11.97
C ARG A 21 3.95 -6.99 13.08
N ALA A 22 4.05 -8.29 12.79
CA ALA A 22 3.94 -9.33 13.82
C ALA A 22 5.00 -9.13 14.91
N MET A 23 6.25 -8.84 14.51
CA MET A 23 7.34 -8.56 15.44
C MET A 23 7.13 -7.24 16.19
N LEU A 24 6.66 -6.18 15.54
CA LEU A 24 6.32 -4.92 16.21
C LEU A 24 5.22 -5.11 17.27
N LYS A 25 4.18 -5.90 16.96
CA LYS A 25 3.13 -6.26 17.93
C LYS A 25 3.70 -7.04 19.12
N ALA A 26 4.61 -7.99 18.87
CA ALA A 26 5.30 -8.72 19.93
C ALA A 26 6.17 -7.81 20.81
N ILE A 27 6.89 -6.85 20.22
CA ILE A 27 7.66 -5.84 20.96
C ILE A 27 6.75 -4.97 21.83
N ILE A 28 5.59 -4.57 21.30
CA ILE A 28 4.59 -3.77 22.02
C ILE A 28 4.00 -4.55 23.20
N ALA A 29 3.65 -5.82 23.00
CA ALA A 29 3.19 -6.69 24.07
C ALA A 29 4.28 -6.91 25.13
N GLY A 30 5.53 -7.11 24.68
CA GLY A 30 6.69 -7.34 25.52
C GLY A 30 6.64 -8.67 26.28
N ASP A 31 5.94 -9.65 25.73
CA ASP A 31 5.73 -11.00 26.27
C ASP A 31 6.60 -12.07 25.58
N LYS A 32 7.32 -11.71 24.50
CA LYS A 32 8.17 -12.62 23.72
C LYS A 32 9.66 -12.29 23.85
N ASN A 33 10.49 -13.33 23.83
CA ASN A 33 11.94 -13.20 23.71
C ASN A 33 12.37 -13.04 22.23
N PRO A 34 13.64 -12.67 21.95
CA PRO A 34 14.14 -12.50 20.58
C PRO A 34 13.99 -13.72 19.68
N GLU A 35 14.11 -14.93 20.23
CA GLU A 35 13.98 -16.20 19.51
C GLU A 35 12.54 -16.41 19.03
N GLU A 36 11.58 -16.31 19.94
CA GLU A 36 10.15 -16.41 19.65
C GLU A 36 9.68 -15.30 18.69
N MET A 37 10.23 -14.09 18.82
CA MET A 37 9.94 -13.01 17.89
C MET A 37 10.48 -13.32 16.49
N ALA A 38 11.70 -13.86 16.38
CA ALA A 38 12.29 -14.21 15.08
C ALA A 38 11.53 -15.33 14.35
N GLU A 39 10.85 -16.23 15.08
CA GLU A 39 9.98 -17.27 14.52
C GLU A 39 8.74 -16.72 13.80
N LEU A 40 8.33 -15.48 14.06
CA LEU A 40 7.25 -14.80 13.34
C LEU A 40 7.64 -14.42 11.89
N ALA A 41 8.89 -14.69 11.49
CA ALA A 41 9.35 -14.51 10.13
C ALA A 41 8.64 -15.48 9.17
N VAL A 42 8.14 -14.96 8.05
CA VAL A 42 7.55 -15.74 6.95
C VAL A 42 8.24 -15.44 5.62
N GLY A 43 8.06 -16.33 4.65
CA GLY A 43 8.63 -16.19 3.30
C GLY A 43 10.14 -15.97 3.33
N GLN A 44 10.60 -14.96 2.57
CA GLN A 44 12.03 -14.61 2.47
C GLN A 44 12.65 -14.12 3.79
N MET A 45 11.84 -13.73 4.77
CA MET A 45 12.36 -13.28 6.07
C MET A 45 12.82 -14.45 6.94
N ARG A 46 12.34 -15.69 6.69
CA ARG A 46 12.75 -16.90 7.41
C ARG A 46 14.24 -17.19 7.24
N SER A 47 14.80 -16.95 6.06
CA SER A 47 16.23 -17.17 5.81
C SER A 47 17.12 -16.24 6.65
N LYS A 48 16.57 -15.15 7.21
CA LYS A 48 17.27 -14.16 8.03
C LYS A 48 17.08 -14.36 9.54
N GLN A 49 16.51 -15.48 9.98
CA GLN A 49 16.09 -15.69 11.37
C GLN A 49 17.22 -15.46 12.39
N GLU A 50 18.44 -15.93 12.12
CA GLU A 50 19.59 -15.71 13.02
C GLU A 50 19.97 -14.22 13.14
N ARG A 51 19.90 -13.47 12.04
CA ARG A 51 20.12 -12.01 12.07
C ARG A 51 18.99 -11.28 12.78
N LEU A 52 17.76 -11.80 12.69
CA LEU A 52 16.60 -11.23 13.41
C LEU A 52 16.73 -11.43 14.91
N LYS A 53 17.14 -12.62 15.38
CA LYS A 53 17.42 -12.86 16.80
C LYS A 53 18.37 -11.80 17.34
N GLN A 54 19.51 -11.59 16.66
CA GLN A 54 20.49 -10.57 17.05
C GLN A 54 19.92 -9.14 17.01
N ALA A 55 19.15 -8.80 15.98
CA ALA A 55 18.56 -7.47 15.83
C ALA A 55 17.41 -7.17 16.81
N LEU A 56 16.78 -8.21 17.37
CA LEU A 56 15.69 -8.12 18.33
C LEU A 56 16.18 -8.15 19.79
N VAL A 57 17.48 -8.36 20.02
CA VAL A 57 18.09 -8.20 21.34
C VAL A 57 18.07 -6.72 21.73
N GLY A 58 17.13 -6.37 22.60
CA GLY A 58 16.95 -5.01 23.09
C GLY A 58 15.98 -4.96 24.25
N ARG A 59 15.87 -3.78 24.88
CA ARG A 59 14.91 -3.54 25.97
C ARG A 59 14.03 -2.37 25.60
N THR A 60 12.74 -2.63 25.45
CA THR A 60 11.74 -1.56 25.27
C THR A 60 11.09 -1.21 26.58
N GLN A 61 11.24 0.04 26.99
CA GLN A 61 10.59 0.55 28.19
C GLN A 61 9.08 0.69 27.98
N PRO A 62 8.26 0.65 29.06
CA PRO A 62 6.80 0.80 28.95
C PRO A 62 6.35 2.02 28.15
N HIS A 63 7.00 3.17 28.33
CA HIS A 63 6.67 4.40 27.59
C HIS A 63 6.93 4.27 26.08
N GLN A 64 7.97 3.53 25.67
CA GLN A 64 8.29 3.31 24.26
C GLN A 64 7.28 2.37 23.62
N ARG A 65 6.87 1.31 24.34
CA ARG A 65 5.81 0.39 23.91
C ARG A 65 4.48 1.12 23.73
N PHE A 66 4.16 2.05 24.65
CA PHE A 66 2.97 2.90 24.51
C PHE A 66 3.00 3.74 23.23
N ILE A 67 4.10 4.46 22.97
CA ILE A 67 4.22 5.29 21.74
C ILE A 67 4.13 4.42 20.48
N LEU A 68 4.84 3.30 20.45
CA LEU A 68 4.80 2.36 19.32
C LEU A 68 3.39 1.81 19.07
N ALA A 69 2.65 1.49 20.14
CA ALA A 69 1.26 1.05 20.04
C ALA A 69 0.36 2.12 19.41
N GLN A 70 0.50 3.38 19.84
CA GLN A 70 -0.28 4.49 19.28
C GLN A 70 0.04 4.72 17.80
N LEU A 71 1.31 4.73 17.42
CA LEU A 71 1.72 4.92 16.02
C LEU A 71 1.25 3.76 15.13
N LEU A 72 1.37 2.52 15.59
CA LEU A 72 0.90 1.36 14.85
C LEU A 72 -0.63 1.39 14.67
N SER A 73 -1.36 1.76 15.72
CA SER A 73 -2.82 1.94 15.67
C SER A 73 -3.24 3.01 14.65
N GLN A 74 -2.50 4.13 14.57
CA GLN A 74 -2.77 5.17 13.57
C GLN A 74 -2.56 4.67 12.14
N VAL A 75 -1.47 3.92 11.89
CA VAL A 75 -1.23 3.31 10.57
C VAL A 75 -2.37 2.36 10.22
N GLU A 76 -2.74 1.46 11.14
CA GLU A 76 -3.83 0.51 10.93
C GLU A 76 -5.17 1.22 10.69
N SER A 77 -5.44 2.32 11.39
CA SER A 77 -6.65 3.14 11.18
C SER A 77 -6.70 3.74 9.78
N VAL A 78 -5.62 4.37 9.33
CA VAL A 78 -5.55 4.96 7.97
C VAL A 78 -5.74 3.89 6.90
N GLU A 79 -5.14 2.72 7.07
CA GLU A 79 -5.34 1.59 6.13
C GLU A 79 -6.78 1.09 6.10
N GLN A 80 -7.48 1.07 7.24
CA GLN A 80 -8.89 0.74 7.28
C GLN A 80 -9.74 1.79 6.55
N VAL A 81 -9.41 3.07 6.70
CA VAL A 81 -10.10 4.14 5.96
C VAL A 81 -9.86 3.99 4.45
N ILE A 82 -8.62 3.73 4.02
CA ILE A 82 -8.31 3.48 2.60
C ILE A 82 -9.16 2.33 2.06
N LYS A 83 -9.21 1.19 2.77
CA LYS A 83 -10.03 0.05 2.36
C LYS A 83 -11.51 0.37 2.24
N GLN A 84 -12.06 1.19 3.14
CA GLN A 84 -13.45 1.63 3.06
C GLN A 84 -13.70 2.47 1.79
N PHE A 85 -12.77 3.35 1.44
CA PHE A 85 -12.85 4.11 0.18
C PHE A 85 -12.72 3.21 -1.04
N ASP A 86 -11.77 2.28 -1.04
CA ASP A 86 -11.59 1.32 -2.14
C ASP A 86 -12.88 0.53 -2.39
N SER A 87 -13.49 -0.05 -1.34
CA SER A 87 -14.76 -0.76 -1.47
C SER A 87 -15.90 0.13 -1.95
N ARG A 88 -15.94 1.40 -1.51
CA ARG A 88 -16.97 2.34 -1.98
C ARG A 88 -16.76 2.71 -3.44
N ILE A 89 -15.51 2.88 -3.89
CA ILE A 89 -15.18 3.14 -5.29
C ILE A 89 -15.60 1.96 -6.15
N GLU A 90 -15.30 0.73 -5.74
CA GLU A 90 -15.75 -0.49 -6.45
C GLU A 90 -17.29 -0.52 -6.59
N GLU A 91 -18.02 -0.22 -5.51
CA GLU A 91 -19.48 -0.14 -5.55
C GLU A 91 -20.00 0.89 -6.57
N TYR A 92 -19.40 2.09 -6.61
CA TYR A 92 -19.77 3.13 -7.57
C TYR A 92 -19.36 2.77 -9.00
N CYS A 93 -18.33 1.95 -9.19
CA CYS A 93 -17.83 1.55 -10.49
C CYS A 93 -18.61 0.37 -11.11
N HIS A 94 -19.40 -0.37 -10.32
CA HIS A 94 -20.20 -1.50 -10.81
C HIS A 94 -20.99 -1.24 -12.12
N PRO A 95 -21.68 -0.10 -12.29
CA PRO A 95 -22.39 0.21 -13.53
C PRO A 95 -21.49 0.30 -14.76
N PHE A 96 -20.18 0.48 -14.55
CA PHE A 96 -19.19 0.66 -15.60
C PHE A 96 -18.22 -0.52 -15.75
N ASN A 97 -18.47 -1.65 -15.06
CA ASN A 97 -17.59 -2.82 -15.08
C ASN A 97 -17.23 -3.28 -16.49
N GLN A 98 -18.18 -3.24 -17.43
CA GLN A 98 -17.91 -3.60 -18.83
C GLN A 98 -16.84 -2.70 -19.47
N ALA A 99 -16.86 -1.39 -19.21
CA ALA A 99 -15.85 -0.46 -19.72
C ALA A 99 -14.49 -0.69 -19.05
N VAL A 100 -14.49 -0.97 -17.74
CA VAL A 100 -13.29 -1.29 -16.96
C VAL A 100 -12.62 -2.57 -17.48
N GLU A 101 -13.40 -3.63 -17.70
CA GLU A 101 -12.92 -4.90 -18.24
C GLU A 101 -12.31 -4.73 -19.65
N LEU A 102 -12.95 -3.92 -20.50
CA LEU A 102 -12.41 -3.62 -21.83
C LEU A 102 -11.06 -2.88 -21.75
N LEU A 103 -10.94 -1.89 -20.84
CA LEU A 103 -9.69 -1.16 -20.64
C LEU A 103 -8.58 -2.04 -20.06
N ASP A 104 -8.92 -2.97 -19.15
CA ASP A 104 -7.97 -3.93 -18.56
C ASP A 104 -7.40 -4.92 -19.59
N THR A 105 -8.02 -5.05 -20.78
CA THR A 105 -7.43 -5.81 -21.89
C THR A 105 -6.25 -5.10 -22.56
N ILE A 106 -6.07 -3.79 -22.33
CA ILE A 106 -5.00 -3.00 -22.94
C ILE A 106 -3.70 -3.26 -22.18
N PRO A 107 -2.63 -3.77 -22.84
CA PRO A 107 -1.35 -3.99 -22.18
C PRO A 107 -0.82 -2.68 -21.57
N GLY A 108 -0.51 -2.71 -20.26
CA GLY A 108 -0.03 -1.54 -19.53
C GLY A 108 -1.14 -0.75 -18.81
N VAL A 109 -2.42 -1.09 -19.02
CA VAL A 109 -3.55 -0.58 -18.22
C VAL A 109 -3.97 -1.68 -17.26
N ALA A 110 -3.61 -1.55 -15.99
CA ALA A 110 -4.11 -2.46 -14.96
C ALA A 110 -5.53 -2.07 -14.53
N HIS A 111 -6.29 -3.02 -13.97
CA HIS A 111 -7.65 -2.82 -13.46
C HIS A 111 -7.86 -1.51 -12.67
N GLN A 112 -6.95 -1.19 -11.73
CA GLN A 112 -7.04 0.04 -10.96
C GLN A 112 -6.88 1.31 -11.82
N ALA A 113 -6.02 1.27 -12.83
CA ALA A 113 -5.89 2.36 -13.79
C ALA A 113 -7.14 2.46 -14.69
N ALA A 114 -7.72 1.34 -15.09
CA ALA A 114 -8.98 1.32 -15.83
C ALA A 114 -10.13 1.95 -15.03
N LEU A 115 -10.24 1.65 -13.72
CA LEU A 115 -11.21 2.30 -12.83
C LEU A 115 -11.01 3.82 -12.78
N VAL A 116 -9.77 4.28 -12.60
CA VAL A 116 -9.45 5.72 -12.59
C VAL A 116 -9.85 6.39 -13.91
N ILE A 117 -9.51 5.77 -15.05
CA ILE A 117 -9.86 6.31 -16.37
C ILE A 117 -11.39 6.45 -16.50
N VAL A 118 -12.16 5.43 -16.12
CA VAL A 118 -13.62 5.45 -16.20
C VAL A 118 -14.22 6.48 -15.25
N CYS A 119 -13.69 6.63 -14.04
CA CYS A 119 -14.14 7.64 -13.08
C CYS A 119 -13.89 9.07 -13.56
N GLU A 120 -12.76 9.32 -14.22
CA GLU A 120 -12.37 10.66 -14.68
C GLU A 120 -13.05 11.05 -16.01
N VAL A 121 -13.11 10.12 -16.96
CA VAL A 121 -13.62 10.38 -18.31
C VAL A 121 -15.13 10.12 -18.41
N GLY A 122 -15.63 9.16 -17.62
CA GLY A 122 -16.94 8.56 -17.79
C GLY A 122 -17.00 7.57 -18.96
N ILE A 123 -18.17 6.99 -19.20
CA ILE A 123 -18.43 6.07 -20.32
C ILE A 123 -19.01 6.75 -21.57
N ASP A 124 -19.42 8.02 -21.45
CA ASP A 124 -19.99 8.77 -22.56
C ASP A 124 -18.89 9.46 -23.38
N MET A 125 -18.49 8.81 -24.47
CA MET A 125 -17.47 9.34 -25.38
C MET A 125 -18.00 10.46 -26.30
N SER A 126 -19.31 10.73 -26.34
CA SER A 126 -19.87 11.83 -27.15
C SER A 126 -19.42 13.21 -26.66
N ARG A 127 -18.96 13.28 -25.40
CA ARG A 127 -18.34 14.46 -24.79
C ARG A 127 -17.03 14.87 -25.48
N PHE A 128 -16.39 13.95 -26.21
CA PHE A 128 -15.20 14.22 -27.00
C PHE A 128 -15.53 14.12 -28.47
N LYS A 129 -15.27 15.20 -29.22
CA LYS A 129 -15.54 15.27 -30.66
C LYS A 129 -14.78 14.19 -31.45
N THR A 130 -13.55 13.89 -31.03
CA THR A 130 -12.74 12.80 -31.60
C THR A 130 -11.86 12.17 -30.51
N PRO A 131 -11.33 10.95 -30.72
CA PRO A 131 -10.38 10.33 -29.79
C PRO A 131 -9.13 11.20 -29.53
N ALA A 132 -8.71 12.03 -30.48
CA ALA A 132 -7.59 12.95 -30.30
C ALA A 132 -7.89 14.03 -29.25
N HIS A 133 -9.15 14.46 -29.09
CA HIS A 133 -9.53 15.41 -28.05
C HIS A 133 -9.43 14.78 -26.66
N LEU A 134 -9.76 13.50 -26.53
CA LEU A 134 -9.54 12.76 -25.27
C LEU A 134 -8.05 12.65 -24.95
N ALA A 135 -7.20 12.30 -25.92
CA ALA A 135 -5.76 12.21 -25.73
C ALA A 135 -5.13 13.58 -25.37
N ALA A 136 -5.62 14.67 -25.96
CA ALA A 136 -5.20 16.02 -25.61
C ALA A 136 -5.64 16.40 -24.19
N TRP A 137 -6.88 16.10 -23.81
CA TRP A 137 -7.39 16.31 -22.46
C TRP A 137 -6.59 15.54 -21.41
N ALA A 138 -6.23 14.29 -21.70
CA ALA A 138 -5.40 13.44 -20.84
C ALA A 138 -3.90 13.85 -20.81
N GLY A 139 -3.50 14.89 -21.55
CA GLY A 139 -2.10 15.34 -21.62
C GLY A 139 -1.16 14.40 -22.37
N LEU A 140 -1.69 13.47 -23.16
CA LEU A 140 -0.94 12.47 -23.93
C LEU A 140 -0.60 12.93 -25.35
N ALA A 141 -1.22 14.02 -25.82
CA ALA A 141 -0.92 14.59 -27.13
C ALA A 141 0.42 15.34 -27.11
N PRO A 142 1.31 15.15 -28.12
CA PRO A 142 2.49 15.98 -28.26
C PRO A 142 2.08 17.45 -28.42
N GLY A 143 2.88 18.38 -27.86
CA GLY A 143 2.57 19.81 -27.69
C GLY A 143 2.27 20.66 -28.94
N ASN A 144 2.00 20.03 -30.09
CA ASN A 144 1.66 20.69 -31.36
C ASN A 144 0.15 20.68 -31.66
N ALA A 145 -0.72 20.12 -30.81
CA ALA A 145 -2.17 20.16 -31.01
C ALA A 145 -2.79 21.46 -30.43
N ARG A 146 -2.44 22.62 -30.99
CA ARG A 146 -2.97 23.93 -30.57
C ARG A 146 -4.34 24.32 -31.15
N GLU A 147 -5.02 23.43 -31.88
CA GLU A 147 -6.22 23.81 -32.66
C GLU A 147 -7.44 22.88 -32.49
N CYS A 148 -7.61 22.28 -31.31
CA CYS A 148 -8.80 21.47 -31.01
C CYS A 148 -9.42 21.89 -29.68
N LEU A 149 -9.86 23.16 -29.62
CA LEU A 149 -10.86 23.67 -28.66
C LEU A 149 -12.22 23.79 -29.37
#